data_AF-A0A4Y8HXQ8-F1
#
_entry.id   AF-A0A4Y8HXQ8-F1
#
_cell.length_a   1.000
_cell.length_b   1.000
_cell.length_c   1.000
_cell.angle_alpha   90.00
_cell.angle_beta   90.00
_cell.angle_gamma   90.00
#
_symmetry.space_group_name_H-M   'P 1'
#
loop_
_entity.id
_entity.type
_entity.pdbx_description
1 polymer ?
#
loop_
_entity_poly.entity_id
_entity_poly.type
_entity_poly.pdbx_seq_one_letter_code
_entity_poly.pdbx_strand_id
1 'polypeptide(L)'
;MKLYGWIGLLIIGLAGVGLVAKNSLVLSYMTPLSWTGYIMFMDALMYRLNGFSYILKKRREFYWMLPWSALCWLLFEGYDLHMNNWYYV
;
A
#
# COMPACT_ATOMS: atom_id res chain seq x y z
N MET A 1 -3.73 -8.41 17.58
CA MET A 1 -3.69 -8.29 16.10
C MET A 1 -2.76 -9.36 15.55
N LYS A 2 -2.99 -9.86 14.34
CA LYS A 2 -2.10 -10.86 13.73
C LYS A 2 -0.76 -10.23 13.33
N LEU A 3 0.31 -11.03 13.29
CA LEU A 3 1.69 -10.57 13.09
C LEU A 3 1.88 -9.73 11.81
N TYR A 4 1.22 -10.11 10.70
CA TYR A 4 1.31 -9.37 9.43
C TYR A 4 0.74 -7.95 9.52
N GLY A 5 -0.22 -7.68 10.41
CA GLY A 5 -0.72 -6.32 10.61
C GLY A 5 0.33 -5.39 11.23
N TRP A 6 1.08 -5.90 12.20
CA TRP A 6 2.20 -5.17 12.80
C TRP A 6 3.35 -4.99 11.81
N ILE A 7 3.60 -5.98 10.95
CA ILE A 7 4.55 -5.85 9.83
C ILE A 7 4.12 -4.72 8.90
N GLY A 8 2.82 -4.64 8.56
CA GLY A 8 2.29 -3.54 7.75
C GLY A 8 2.52 -2.16 8.37
N LEU A 9 2.29 -2.02 9.69
CA LEU A 9 2.53 -0.77 10.41
C LEU A 9 4.02 -0.42 10.47
N LEU A 10 4.89 -1.43 10.64
CA LEU A 10 6.34 -1.25 10.59
C LEU A 10 6.80 -0.77 9.21
N ILE A 11 6.26 -1.34 8.12
CA ILE A 11 6.56 -0.89 6.75
C ILE A 11 6.21 0.58 6.57
N ILE A 12 5.02 1.02 7.01
CA ILE A 12 4.62 2.43 6.96
C ILE A 12 5.58 3.29 7.78
N GLY A 13 5.94 2.85 8.99
CA GLY A 13 6.89 3.56 9.84
C GLY A 13 8.26 3.72 9.19
N LEU A 14 8.81 2.66 8.59
CA LEU A 14 10.08 2.70 7.86
C LEU A 14 9.99 3.59 6.61
N ALA A 15 8.86 3.57 5.89
CA ALA A 15 8.62 4.48 4.78
C ALA A 15 8.67 5.95 5.24
N GLY A 16 8.01 6.26 6.36
CA GLY A 16 8.02 7.59 6.96
C GLY A 16 9.42 8.03 7.40
N VAL A 17 10.18 7.15 8.05
CA VAL A 17 11.57 7.45 8.43
C VAL A 17 12.45 7.67 7.20
N GLY A 18 12.32 6.83 6.18
CA GLY A 18 13.06 6.98 4.93
C GLY A 18 12.74 8.26 4.16
N LEU A 19 11.50 8.76 4.30
CA LEU A 19 11.09 10.05 3.77
C LEU A 19 11.80 11.21 4.49
N VAL A 20 11.82 11.20 5.83
CA VAL A 20 12.52 12.20 6.63
C VAL A 20 14.02 12.18 6.35
N ALA A 21 14.58 10.99 6.13
CA ALA A 21 15.97 10.79 5.73
C ALA A 21 16.27 11.16 4.26
N LYS A 22 15.27 11.60 3.47
CA LYS A 22 15.38 11.94 2.05
C LYS A 22 16.05 10.84 1.20
N ASN A 23 15.79 9.58 1.52
CA ASN A 23 16.31 8.48 0.73
C ASN A 23 15.63 8.44 -0.65
N SER A 24 16.41 8.49 -1.73
CA SER A 24 15.91 8.52 -3.11
C SER A 24 14.97 7.35 -3.44
N LEU A 25 15.30 6.15 -2.98
CA LEU A 25 14.44 4.98 -3.19
C LEU A 25 13.10 5.10 -2.46
N VAL A 26 13.13 5.60 -1.22
CA VAL A 26 11.90 5.76 -0.44
C VAL A 26 11.05 6.88 -0.99
N LEU A 27 11.64 7.94 -1.54
CA LEU A 27 10.91 9.02 -2.21
C LEU A 27 10.20 8.54 -3.47
N SER A 28 10.87 7.77 -4.33
CA SER A 28 10.26 7.24 -5.56
C SER A 28 9.19 6.18 -5.28
N TYR A 29 9.38 5.33 -4.27
CA TYR A 29 8.48 4.21 -3.97
C TYR A 29 7.62 4.42 -2.72
N MET A 30 7.54 5.64 -2.20
CA MET A 30 6.85 5.93 -0.93
C MET A 30 5.41 5.42 -0.93
N THR A 31 4.70 5.72 -2.01
CA THR A 31 3.27 5.46 -2.18
C THR A 31 2.98 3.96 -2.24
N PRO A 32 3.60 3.14 -3.11
CA PRO A 32 3.36 1.70 -3.09
C PRO A 32 3.84 1.04 -1.78
N LEU A 33 4.92 1.52 -1.17
CA LEU A 33 5.41 0.97 0.10
C LEU A 33 4.40 1.21 1.24
N SER A 34 3.92 2.44 1.37
CA SER A 34 2.93 2.81 2.39
C SER A 34 1.59 2.14 2.14
N TRP A 35 1.17 2.02 0.88
CA TRP A 35 -0.08 1.36 0.49
C TRP A 35 -0.07 -0.14 0.81
N THR A 36 1.02 -0.84 0.55
CA THR A 36 1.15 -2.26 0.91
C THR A 36 1.10 -2.47 2.41
N GLY A 37 1.82 -1.64 3.19
CA GLY A 37 1.75 -1.67 4.65
C GLY A 37 0.35 -1.38 5.18
N TYR A 38 -0.36 -0.44 4.55
CA TYR A 38 -1.73 -0.08 4.88
C TYR A 38 -2.71 -1.24 4.65
N ILE A 39 -2.65 -1.92 3.50
CA ILE A 39 -3.49 -3.09 3.21
C ILE A 39 -3.28 -4.18 4.28
N MET A 40 -2.03 -4.49 4.63
CA MET A 40 -1.73 -5.50 5.65
C MET A 40 -2.27 -5.12 7.03
N PHE A 41 -2.08 -3.87 7.43
CA PHE A 41 -2.58 -3.38 8.72
C PHE A 41 -4.11 -3.37 8.77
N MET A 42 -4.77 -2.85 7.74
CA MET A 42 -6.22 -2.77 7.68
C MET A 42 -6.89 -4.13 7.61
N ASP A 43 -6.36 -5.09 6.85
CA ASP A 43 -6.90 -6.45 6.84
C ASP A 43 -6.76 -7.12 8.21
N ALA A 44 -5.64 -6.93 8.90
CA ALA A 44 -5.45 -7.44 10.27
C ALA A 44 -6.35 -6.76 11.31
N LEU A 45 -6.62 -5.46 11.14
CA LEU A 45 -7.54 -4.70 11.97
C LEU A 45 -8.99 -5.16 11.75
N MET A 46 -9.42 -5.30 10.49
CA MET A 46 -10.75 -5.81 10.11
C MET A 46 -10.95 -7.24 10.61
N TYR A 47 -9.91 -8.07 10.57
CA TYR A 47 -9.95 -9.40 11.17
C TYR A 47 -10.21 -9.35 12.68
N ARG A 48 -9.60 -8.39 13.39
CA ARG A 48 -9.79 -8.23 14.83
C ARG A 48 -11.18 -7.71 15.17
N LEU A 49 -11.71 -6.76 14.38
CA LEU A 49 -12.98 -6.10 14.66
C LEU A 49 -14.18 -6.97 14.26
N ASN A 50 -14.14 -7.56 13.07
CA ASN A 50 -15.29 -8.22 12.45
C ASN A 50 -15.09 -9.73 12.23
N GLY A 51 -13.90 -10.28 12.53
CA GLY A 51 -13.58 -11.69 12.26
C GLY A 51 -13.44 -12.04 10.77
N PHE A 52 -13.50 -11.04 9.88
CA PHE A 52 -13.37 -11.18 8.43
C PHE A 52 -12.01 -10.67 7.94
N SER A 53 -11.33 -11.46 7.11
CA SER A 53 -10.06 -11.10 6.47
C SER A 53 -10.01 -11.71 5.08
N TYR A 54 -9.67 -10.91 4.09
CA TYR A 54 -9.48 -11.37 2.73
C TYR A 54 -8.17 -12.15 2.60
N ILE A 55 -7.11 -11.69 3.26
CA ILE A 55 -5.79 -12.34 3.20
C ILE A 55 -5.81 -13.75 3.81
N LEU A 56 -6.64 -14.00 4.83
CA LEU A 56 -6.67 -15.29 5.53
C LEU A 56 -7.82 -16.19 5.12
N LYS A 57 -9.03 -15.65 4.96
CA LYS A 57 -10.22 -16.46 4.66
C LYS A 57 -10.55 -16.51 3.17
N LYS A 58 -10.12 -15.52 2.38
CA LYS A 58 -10.48 -15.39 0.95
C LYS A 58 -9.30 -14.98 0.05
N ARG A 59 -8.18 -15.72 0.15
CA ARG A 59 -6.94 -15.44 -0.60
C ARG A 59 -7.14 -15.27 -2.10
N ARG A 60 -8.01 -16.08 -2.70
CA ARG A 60 -8.29 -16.01 -4.13
C ARG A 60 -8.92 -14.68 -4.54
N GLU A 61 -9.90 -14.20 -3.77
CA GLU A 61 -10.50 -12.88 -4.03
C GLU A 61 -9.48 -11.77 -3.85
N PHE A 62 -8.62 -11.87 -2.83
CA PHE A 62 -7.52 -10.92 -2.63
C PHE A 62 -6.58 -10.83 -3.84
N TYR A 63 -6.16 -11.96 -4.41
CA TYR A 63 -5.32 -11.96 -5.61
C TYR A 63 -6.00 -11.35 -6.83
N TRP A 64 -7.32 -11.50 -6.97
CA TRP A 64 -8.08 -10.83 -8.04
C TRP A 64 -8.21 -9.31 -7.83
N MET A 65 -8.16 -8.85 -6.58
CA MET A 65 -8.19 -7.42 -6.27
C MET A 65 -6.86 -6.71 -6.56
N LEU A 66 -5.72 -7.42 -6.48
CA LEU A 66 -4.39 -6.84 -6.76
C LEU A 66 -4.27 -6.20 -8.17
N PRO A 67 -4.59 -6.90 -9.28
CA PRO A 67 -4.52 -6.28 -10.60
C PRO A 67 -5.49 -5.11 -10.73
N TRP A 68 -6.67 -5.19 -10.10
CA TRP A 68 -7.62 -4.07 -10.11
C TRP A 68 -7.07 -2.86 -9.36
N SER A 69 -6.45 -3.07 -8.21
CA SER A 69 -5.76 -2.01 -7.45
C SER A 69 -4.63 -1.38 -8.27
N ALA A 70 -3.86 -2.20 -9.00
CA ALA A 70 -2.79 -1.71 -9.86
C ALA A 70 -3.34 -0.91 -11.05
N LEU A 71 -4.44 -1.36 -11.67
CA LEU A 71 -5.12 -0.63 -12.74
C LEU A 71 -5.66 0.72 -12.26
N CYS A 72 -6.30 0.76 -11.08
CA CYS A 72 -6.75 2.02 -10.49
C CYS A 72 -5.58 2.98 -10.25
N TRP A 73 -4.44 2.48 -9.78
CA TRP A 73 -3.23 3.28 -9.63
C TRP A 73 -2.73 3.84 -10.97
N LEU A 74 -2.64 3.01 -12.01
CA LEU A 74 -2.21 3.43 -13.35
C LEU A 74 -3.13 4.48 -13.98
N LEU A 75 -4.43 4.45 -13.67
CA LEU A 75 -5.36 5.51 -14.10
C LEU A 75 -5.03 6.85 -13.45
N PHE A 76 -4.69 6.87 -12.16
CA PHE A 76 -4.22 8.10 -11.50
C PHE A 76 -2.89 8.57 -12.07
N GLU A 77 -1.95 7.66 -12.32
CA GLU A 77 -0.67 8.00 -12.91
C GLU A 77 -0.84 8.58 -14.33
N GLY A 78 -1.73 7.99 -15.15
CA GLY A 78 -2.08 8.54 -16.46
C GLY A 78 -2.75 9.91 -16.40
N TYR A 79 -3.54 10.17 -15.35
CA TYR A 79 -4.16 11.48 -15.13
C TYR A 79 -3.12 12.54 -14.69
N ASP A 80 -2.21 12.19 -13.80
CA ASP A 80 -1.11 13.05 -13.37
C ASP A 80 -0.19 13.42 -14.55
N LEU A 81 0.07 12.47 -15.46
CA LEU A 81 0.78 12.73 -16.72
C LEU A 81 0.03 13.72 -17.61
N HIS A 82 -1.30 13.57 -17.74
CA HIS A 82 -2.12 14.49 -18.55
C HIS A 82 -2.09 15.93 -18.02
N MET A 83 -2.08 16.09 -16.69
CA MET A 83 -2.01 17.39 -16.05
C MET A 83 -0.63 18.06 -16.09
N ASN A 84 0.42 17.39 -16.59
CA ASN A 84 1.82 17.83 -16.47
C ASN A 84 2.20 18.18 -15.02
N ASN A 85 1.54 17.55 -14.04
CA ASN A 85 1.79 17.81 -12.62
C ASN A 85 3.08 17.11 -12.15
N TRP A 86 3.58 16.15 -12.93
CA TRP A 86 4.77 15.36 -12.64
C TRP A 86 5.89 15.65 -13.66
N TYR A 87 6.96 16.29 -13.19
CA TYR A 87 8.23 16.34 -13.91
C TYR A 87 9.10 15.19 -13.39
N TYR A 88 9.19 14.10 -14.15
CA TYR A 88 10.24 13.11 -13.94
C TYR A 88 11.56 13.78 -14.37
N VAL A 89 12.31 14.35 -13.42
CA VAL A 89 13.72 14.74 -13.64
C VAL A 89 14.59 13.49 -13.56
#